data_AF-A0A1V6E9U7-F1
#
_entry.id   AF-A0A1V6E9U7-F1
#
_cell.length_a   1.000
_cell.length_b   1.000
_cell.length_c   1.000
_cell.angle_alpha   90.00
_cell.angle_beta   90.00
_cell.angle_gamma   90.00
#
_symmetry.space_group_name_H-M   'P 1'
#
loop_
_entity.id
_entity.type
_entity.pdbx_description
1 polymer ?
#
loop_
_entity_poly.entity_id
_entity_poly.type
_entity_poly.pdbx_seq_one_letter_code
_entity_poly.pdbx_strand_id
1 'polypeptide(L)'
;MLLPELDRLWGVPQRADYHPEIDTGVHLMMVLDMSARLRAPLPVRFACLVHDLGKGTTPVEMLPRHIGHEERSVRLLKGVCERLRVPVDCRELAEVVAREHGNLHRSGDFGAPALVRLLERCDAFRKPERFGDILLACECDARGRLGFEDGPYPQRARLAGALASAQSVATADIAQQAMGLGLSGPKVGERIHAARIAAVGAWLEAGSPASGP
;
A
#
# COMPACT_ATOMS: atom_id res chain seq x y z
N MET A 1 -21.29 -16.66 12.26
CA MET A 1 -20.72 -16.11 11.02
C MET A 1 -19.20 -16.07 11.12
N LEU A 2 -18.48 -16.50 10.09
CA LEU A 2 -17.02 -16.72 10.15
C LEU A 2 -16.20 -15.41 10.15
N LEU A 3 -16.66 -14.36 9.45
CA LEU A 3 -16.00 -13.07 9.34
C LEU A 3 -17.01 -11.92 9.51
N PRO A 4 -17.41 -11.59 10.75
CA PRO A 4 -18.30 -10.46 11.05
C PRO A 4 -17.80 -9.10 10.60
N GLU A 5 -16.51 -8.94 10.40
CA GLU A 5 -15.90 -7.72 9.88
C GLU A 5 -16.21 -7.54 8.39
N LEU A 6 -16.31 -8.63 7.62
CA LEU A 6 -16.66 -8.58 6.20
C LEU A 6 -18.14 -8.28 5.99
N ASP A 7 -19.02 -9.01 6.68
CA ASP A 7 -20.49 -8.88 6.50
C ASP A 7 -20.99 -7.44 6.70
N ARG A 8 -20.28 -6.66 7.52
CA ARG A 8 -20.56 -5.23 7.73
C ARG A 8 -20.26 -4.33 6.53
N LEU A 9 -19.64 -4.83 5.46
CA LEU A 9 -19.32 -4.04 4.28
C LEU A 9 -20.50 -3.92 3.30
N TRP A 10 -21.44 -4.87 3.34
CA TRP A 10 -22.62 -4.84 2.48
C TRP A 10 -23.56 -3.70 2.89
N GLY A 11 -23.99 -2.92 1.91
CA GLY A 11 -24.82 -1.73 2.09
C GLY A 11 -24.05 -0.48 2.51
N VAL A 12 -22.72 -0.56 2.70
CA VAL A 12 -21.91 0.60 3.11
C VAL A 12 -21.55 1.43 1.87
N PRO A 13 -22.05 2.68 1.75
CA PRO A 13 -21.90 3.47 0.55
C PRO A 13 -20.52 4.10 0.44
N GLN A 14 -19.97 4.05 -0.76
CA GLN A 14 -18.73 4.68 -1.20
C GLN A 14 -19.02 5.83 -2.17
N ARG A 15 -17.98 6.62 -2.42
CA ARG A 15 -18.01 7.72 -3.37
C ARG A 15 -18.07 7.21 -4.82
N ALA A 16 -19.18 7.46 -5.51
CA ALA A 16 -19.43 6.98 -6.87
C ALA A 16 -18.40 7.47 -7.92
N ASP A 17 -17.75 8.61 -7.68
CA ASP A 17 -16.68 9.15 -8.53
C ASP A 17 -15.41 8.29 -8.52
N TYR A 18 -15.20 7.50 -7.45
CA TYR A 18 -14.09 6.56 -7.38
C TYR A 18 -14.53 5.09 -7.41
N HIS A 19 -15.74 4.79 -6.94
CA HIS A 19 -16.32 3.47 -6.77
C HIS A 19 -17.71 3.45 -7.42
N PRO A 20 -17.82 3.29 -8.76
CA PRO A 20 -19.10 3.36 -9.45
C PRO A 20 -20.12 2.30 -9.01
N GLU A 21 -19.63 1.19 -8.45
CA GLU A 21 -20.45 0.15 -7.81
C GLU A 21 -21.13 0.62 -6.51
N ILE A 22 -20.65 1.72 -5.91
CA ILE A 22 -21.10 2.36 -4.65
C ILE A 22 -20.97 1.47 -3.41
N ASP A 23 -21.34 0.21 -3.47
CA ASP A 23 -21.38 -0.69 -2.32
C ASP A 23 -19.98 -1.26 -2.00
N THR A 24 -19.57 -1.15 -0.74
CA THR A 24 -18.24 -1.62 -0.29
C THR A 24 -18.11 -3.15 -0.35
N GLY A 25 -19.18 -3.89 -0.08
CA GLY A 25 -19.21 -5.35 -0.20
C GLY A 25 -19.15 -5.81 -1.66
N VAL A 26 -19.83 -5.12 -2.57
CA VAL A 26 -19.72 -5.37 -4.02
C VAL A 26 -18.30 -5.09 -4.51
N HIS A 27 -17.72 -3.94 -4.14
CA HIS A 27 -16.33 -3.59 -4.43
C HIS A 27 -15.38 -4.71 -3.99
N LEU A 28 -15.48 -5.16 -2.75
CA LEU A 28 -14.66 -6.24 -2.23
C LEU A 28 -14.69 -7.51 -3.11
N MET A 29 -15.88 -7.91 -3.58
CA MET A 29 -16.00 -9.09 -4.44
C MET A 29 -15.31 -8.87 -5.79
N MET A 30 -15.43 -7.68 -6.38
CA MET A 30 -14.73 -7.33 -7.61
C MET A 30 -13.20 -7.31 -7.44
N VAL A 31 -12.70 -6.85 -6.29
CA VAL A 31 -11.27 -6.93 -5.93
C VAL A 31 -10.80 -8.37 -5.83
N LEU A 32 -11.60 -9.27 -5.24
CA LEU A 32 -11.27 -10.70 -5.16
C LEU A 32 -11.26 -11.38 -6.53
N ASP A 33 -12.24 -11.07 -7.38
CA ASP A 33 -12.28 -11.54 -8.77
C ASP A 33 -11.05 -11.07 -9.55
N MET A 34 -10.64 -9.80 -9.36
CA MET A 34 -9.42 -9.28 -9.95
C MET A 34 -8.18 -10.01 -9.44
N SER A 35 -8.10 -10.28 -8.13
CA SER A 35 -6.98 -11.04 -7.55
C SER A 35 -6.87 -12.46 -8.14
N ALA A 36 -8.01 -13.09 -8.45
CA ALA A 36 -8.06 -14.37 -9.13
C ALA A 36 -7.61 -14.24 -10.59
N ARG A 37 -8.12 -13.23 -11.32
CA ARG A 37 -7.75 -12.93 -12.72
C ARG A 37 -6.25 -12.69 -12.88
N LEU A 38 -5.63 -11.95 -11.96
CA LEU A 38 -4.19 -11.68 -11.93
C LEU A 38 -3.36 -12.84 -11.35
N ARG A 39 -4.00 -13.95 -10.97
CA ARG A 39 -3.37 -15.15 -10.37
C ARG A 39 -2.52 -14.79 -9.16
N ALA A 40 -3.02 -13.87 -8.34
CA ALA A 40 -2.32 -13.41 -7.16
C ALA A 40 -2.09 -14.56 -6.15
N PRO A 41 -0.94 -14.57 -5.43
CA PRO A 41 -0.66 -15.58 -4.41
C PRO A 41 -1.54 -15.39 -3.17
N LEU A 42 -1.57 -16.39 -2.30
CA LEU A 42 -2.43 -16.39 -1.11
C LEU A 42 -2.27 -15.14 -0.22
N PRO A 43 -1.05 -14.66 0.10
CA PRO A 43 -0.88 -13.44 0.90
C PRO A 43 -1.57 -12.21 0.28
N VAL A 44 -1.52 -12.08 -1.04
CA VAL A 44 -2.15 -10.97 -1.77
C VAL A 44 -3.67 -11.10 -1.75
N ARG A 45 -4.21 -12.30 -2.02
CA ARG A 45 -5.66 -12.53 -1.94
C ARG A 45 -6.22 -12.26 -0.55
N PHE A 46 -5.47 -12.66 0.48
CA PHE A 46 -5.85 -12.38 1.86
C PHE A 46 -5.82 -10.87 2.16
N ALA A 47 -4.80 -10.15 1.70
CA ALA A 47 -4.76 -8.70 1.83
C ALA A 47 -5.91 -8.00 1.10
N CYS A 48 -6.22 -8.41 -0.13
CA CYS A 48 -7.40 -7.95 -0.86
C CYS A 48 -8.69 -8.15 -0.06
N LEU A 49 -8.85 -9.32 0.57
CA LEU A 49 -10.04 -9.64 1.37
C LEU A 49 -10.24 -8.67 2.55
N VAL A 50 -9.16 -8.15 3.14
CA VAL A 50 -9.21 -7.49 4.46
C VAL A 50 -8.71 -6.04 4.46
N HIS A 51 -8.32 -5.48 3.31
CA HIS A 51 -7.74 -4.14 3.26
C HIS A 51 -8.68 -3.06 3.81
N ASP A 52 -9.99 -3.23 3.57
CA ASP A 52 -11.00 -2.19 3.79
C ASP A 52 -12.03 -2.49 4.88
N LEU A 53 -11.73 -3.42 5.80
CA LEU A 53 -12.63 -3.77 6.92
C LEU A 53 -13.10 -2.54 7.73
N GLY A 54 -12.26 -1.52 7.86
CA GLY A 54 -12.55 -0.29 8.58
C GLY A 54 -13.68 0.54 7.99
N LYS A 55 -14.05 0.33 6.72
CA LYS A 55 -15.20 0.98 6.09
C LYS A 55 -16.51 0.54 6.74
N GLY A 56 -16.63 -0.75 7.08
CA GLY A 56 -17.82 -1.34 7.74
C GLY A 56 -18.10 -0.85 9.17
N THR A 57 -17.21 -0.03 9.73
CA THR A 57 -17.39 0.61 11.05
C THR A 57 -17.29 2.13 10.98
N THR A 58 -17.45 2.71 9.78
CA THR A 58 -17.43 4.16 9.59
C THR A 58 -18.69 4.78 10.19
N PRO A 59 -18.56 5.81 11.05
CA PRO A 59 -19.73 6.54 11.55
C PRO A 59 -20.53 7.19 10.41
N VAL A 60 -21.86 7.25 10.56
CA VAL A 60 -22.77 7.70 9.49
C VAL A 60 -22.45 9.13 9.03
N GLU A 61 -22.06 10.00 9.96
CA GLU A 61 -21.66 11.38 9.70
C GLU A 61 -20.37 11.53 8.87
N MET A 62 -19.60 10.45 8.71
CA MET A 62 -18.37 10.41 7.91
C MET A 62 -18.56 9.71 6.56
N LEU A 63 -19.74 9.15 6.29
CA LEU A 63 -20.05 8.53 4.99
C LEU A 63 -20.23 9.60 3.90
N PRO A 64 -19.86 9.30 2.65
CA PRO A 64 -19.15 8.12 2.14
C PRO A 64 -17.62 8.31 2.09
N ARG A 65 -17.06 9.22 2.91
CA ARG A 65 -15.63 9.58 2.84
C ARG A 65 -14.71 8.62 3.58
N HIS A 66 -15.24 7.88 4.55
CA HIS A 66 -14.50 6.87 5.31
C HIS A 66 -13.20 7.37 5.95
N ILE A 67 -13.20 8.59 6.49
CA ILE A 67 -12.00 9.18 7.10
C ILE A 67 -11.46 8.23 8.20
N GLY A 68 -10.16 7.91 8.14
CA GLY A 68 -9.47 7.04 9.09
C GLY A 68 -9.83 5.56 9.02
N HIS A 69 -10.42 5.08 7.91
CA HIS A 69 -10.75 3.66 7.78
C HIS A 69 -9.51 2.78 7.73
N GLU A 70 -8.38 3.23 7.21
CA GLU A 70 -7.15 2.44 7.12
C GLU A 70 -6.67 1.99 8.52
N GLU A 71 -6.67 2.91 9.49
CA GLU A 71 -6.29 2.60 10.87
C GLU A 71 -7.32 1.68 11.55
N ARG A 72 -8.61 1.85 11.25
CA ARG A 72 -9.66 0.94 11.71
C ARG A 72 -9.50 -0.45 11.10
N SER A 73 -9.17 -0.57 9.81
CA SER A 73 -8.90 -1.82 9.12
C SER A 73 -7.75 -2.57 9.80
N VAL A 74 -6.65 -1.88 10.10
CA VAL A 74 -5.50 -2.47 10.83
C VAL A 74 -5.93 -3.01 12.21
N ARG A 75 -6.76 -2.28 12.97
CA ARG A 75 -7.25 -2.75 14.27
C ARG A 75 -8.13 -4.00 14.15
N LEU A 76 -9.08 -4.00 13.21
CA LEU A 76 -9.97 -5.13 12.97
C LEU A 76 -9.21 -6.37 12.48
N LEU A 77 -8.25 -6.16 11.58
CA LEU A 77 -7.40 -7.21 11.02
C LEU A 77 -6.64 -7.99 12.10
N LYS A 78 -6.17 -7.33 13.16
CA LYS A 78 -5.50 -8.02 14.28
C LYS A 78 -6.38 -9.11 14.90
N GLY A 79 -7.62 -8.76 15.24
CA GLY A 79 -8.60 -9.71 15.79
C GLY A 79 -8.95 -10.84 14.82
N VAL A 80 -9.06 -10.53 13.52
CA VAL A 80 -9.27 -11.55 12.47
C VAL A 80 -8.09 -12.52 12.41
N CYS A 81 -6.86 -12.01 12.40
CA CYS A 81 -5.66 -12.83 12.28
C CYS A 81 -5.43 -13.73 13.49
N GLU A 82 -5.69 -13.23 14.69
CA GLU A 82 -5.62 -14.00 15.93
C GLU A 82 -6.66 -15.13 15.95
N ARG A 83 -7.92 -14.78 15.65
CA ARG A 83 -9.04 -15.73 15.68
C ARG A 83 -8.90 -16.84 14.64
N LEU A 84 -8.42 -16.51 13.45
CA LEU A 84 -8.26 -17.47 12.35
C LEU A 84 -6.86 -18.10 12.26
N ARG A 85 -5.93 -17.71 13.14
CA ARG A 85 -4.53 -18.17 13.13
C ARG A 85 -3.89 -18.00 11.74
N VAL A 86 -4.05 -16.82 11.17
CA VAL A 86 -3.58 -16.50 9.82
C VAL A 86 -2.05 -16.62 9.73
N PRO A 87 -1.51 -17.24 8.67
CA PRO A 87 -0.07 -17.31 8.43
C PRO A 87 0.62 -15.94 8.50
N VAL A 88 1.86 -15.93 8.99
CA VAL A 88 2.59 -14.69 9.29
C VAL A 88 2.79 -13.83 8.03
N ASP A 89 3.10 -14.45 6.90
CA ASP A 89 3.27 -13.78 5.60
C ASP A 89 1.99 -13.06 5.14
N CYS A 90 0.84 -13.74 5.23
CA CYS A 90 -0.47 -13.19 4.91
C CYS A 90 -0.81 -12.01 5.83
N ARG A 91 -0.62 -12.19 7.16
CA ARG A 91 -0.89 -11.15 8.15
C ARG A 91 -0.03 -9.91 7.93
N GLU A 92 1.28 -10.09 7.77
CA GLU A 92 2.21 -8.97 7.60
C GLU A 92 1.92 -8.19 6.32
N LEU A 93 1.61 -8.87 5.21
CA LEU A 93 1.27 -8.20 3.96
C LEU A 93 -0.05 -7.44 4.09
N ALA A 94 -1.09 -8.08 4.62
CA ALA A 94 -2.40 -7.48 4.83
C ALA A 94 -2.35 -6.26 5.74
N GLU A 95 -1.51 -6.27 6.78
CA GLU A 95 -1.36 -5.12 7.68
C GLU A 95 -0.80 -3.89 6.96
N VAL A 96 0.17 -4.08 6.05
CA VAL A 96 0.71 -2.95 5.26
C VAL A 96 -0.33 -2.45 4.26
N VAL A 97 -1.00 -3.35 3.54
CA VAL A 97 -2.02 -2.96 2.55
C VAL A 97 -3.19 -2.23 3.23
N ALA A 98 -3.71 -2.75 4.33
CA ALA A 98 -4.78 -2.10 5.10
C ALA A 98 -4.39 -0.68 5.56
N ARG A 99 -3.12 -0.48 5.95
CA ARG A 99 -2.61 0.81 6.43
C ARG A 99 -2.31 1.81 5.33
N GLU A 100 -1.77 1.35 4.20
CA GLU A 100 -1.09 2.21 3.22
C GLU A 100 -1.71 2.22 1.83
N HIS A 101 -2.71 1.38 1.52
CA HIS A 101 -3.30 1.33 0.16
C HIS A 101 -3.74 2.71 -0.37
N GLY A 102 -4.40 3.53 0.46
CA GLY A 102 -4.78 4.89 0.11
C GLY A 102 -3.60 5.84 -0.18
N ASN A 103 -2.44 5.62 0.45
CA ASN A 103 -1.20 6.36 0.16
C ASN A 103 -0.51 5.83 -1.09
N LEU A 104 -0.58 4.52 -1.35
CA LEU A 104 -0.05 3.90 -2.57
C LEU A 104 -0.82 4.39 -3.81
N HIS A 105 -2.15 4.45 -3.73
CA HIS A 105 -3.01 5.00 -4.79
C HIS A 105 -2.72 6.45 -5.13
N ARG A 106 -2.50 7.29 -4.10
CA ARG A 106 -2.18 8.72 -4.23
C ARG A 106 -0.69 9.03 -4.40
N SER A 107 0.15 8.02 -4.63
CA SER A 107 1.61 8.20 -4.75
C SER A 107 2.04 9.09 -5.92
N GLY A 108 1.16 9.36 -6.89
CA GLY A 108 1.36 10.36 -7.94
C GLY A 108 1.58 11.77 -7.41
N ASP A 109 0.93 12.11 -6.30
CA ASP A 109 0.98 13.46 -5.69
C ASP A 109 2.22 13.66 -4.81
N PHE A 110 3.02 12.61 -4.61
CA PHE A 110 4.14 12.61 -3.67
C PHE A 110 5.45 13.00 -4.34
N GLY A 111 6.16 13.95 -3.74
CA GLY A 111 7.57 14.22 -4.03
C GLY A 111 8.51 13.19 -3.40
N ALA A 112 9.79 13.23 -3.76
CA ALA A 112 10.79 12.26 -3.32
C ALA A 112 10.84 12.00 -1.80
N PRO A 113 10.78 13.02 -0.91
CA PRO A 113 10.75 12.78 0.53
C PRO A 113 9.55 11.94 0.99
N ALA A 114 8.38 12.17 0.40
CA ALA A 114 7.16 11.45 0.76
C ALA A 114 7.17 10.02 0.21
N LEU A 115 7.70 9.80 -1.00
CA LEU A 115 7.89 8.46 -1.56
C LEU A 115 8.86 7.62 -0.73
N VAL A 116 10.02 8.18 -0.34
CA VAL A 116 10.97 7.45 0.50
C VAL A 116 10.34 7.06 1.84
N ARG A 117 9.63 7.98 2.51
CA ARG A 117 8.91 7.65 3.75
C ARG A 117 7.83 6.58 3.56
N LEU A 118 7.14 6.57 2.42
CA LEU A 118 6.16 5.53 2.11
C LEU A 118 6.84 4.16 1.93
N LEU A 119 7.96 4.10 1.22
CA LEU A 119 8.77 2.88 1.06
C LEU A 119 9.27 2.34 2.40
N GLU A 120 9.68 3.24 3.32
CA GLU A 120 10.08 2.87 4.69
C GLU A 120 8.93 2.28 5.49
N ARG A 121 7.74 2.91 5.46
CA ARG A 121 6.55 2.37 6.15
C ARG A 121 6.06 1.04 5.57
N CYS A 122 6.31 0.80 4.29
CA CYS A 122 6.06 -0.49 3.64
C CYS A 122 7.17 -1.51 3.90
N ASP A 123 8.27 -1.12 4.55
CA ASP A 123 9.46 -1.94 4.81
C ASP A 123 10.06 -2.52 3.50
N ALA A 124 9.95 -1.74 2.42
CA ALA A 124 10.30 -2.13 1.05
C ALA A 124 11.81 -2.32 0.86
N PHE A 125 12.64 -1.62 1.63
CA PHE A 125 14.10 -1.75 1.54
C PHE A 125 14.61 -3.10 2.05
N ARG A 126 13.95 -3.65 3.08
CA ARG A 126 14.32 -4.92 3.69
C ARG A 126 13.62 -6.11 3.03
N LYS A 127 12.40 -5.90 2.54
CA LYS A 127 11.56 -6.93 1.91
C LYS A 127 11.04 -6.45 0.53
N PRO A 128 11.92 -6.25 -0.47
CA PRO A 128 11.52 -5.70 -1.77
C PRO A 128 10.57 -6.61 -2.54
N GLU A 129 10.71 -7.93 -2.43
CA GLU A 129 9.79 -8.88 -3.07
C GLU A 129 8.37 -8.75 -2.51
N ARG A 130 8.22 -8.64 -1.17
CA ARG A 130 6.92 -8.38 -0.52
C ARG A 130 6.31 -7.05 -0.96
N PHE A 131 7.13 -6.05 -1.28
CA PHE A 131 6.63 -4.79 -1.83
C PHE A 131 5.98 -4.98 -3.20
N GLY A 132 6.52 -5.87 -4.04
CA GLY A 132 5.88 -6.27 -5.29
C GLY A 132 4.47 -6.85 -5.07
N ASP A 133 4.31 -7.69 -4.04
CA ASP A 133 3.01 -8.26 -3.67
C ASP A 133 2.04 -7.22 -3.08
N ILE A 134 2.54 -6.26 -2.29
CA ILE A 134 1.74 -5.10 -1.81
C ILE A 134 1.20 -4.31 -3.00
N LEU A 135 2.05 -4.02 -4.00
CA LEU A 135 1.63 -3.32 -5.21
C LEU A 135 0.62 -4.13 -6.03
N LEU A 136 0.75 -5.46 -6.07
CA LEU A 136 -0.22 -6.34 -6.72
C LEU A 136 -1.58 -6.30 -6.02
N ALA A 137 -1.62 -6.28 -4.68
CA ALA A 137 -2.85 -6.13 -3.92
C ALA A 137 -3.55 -4.80 -4.23
N CYS A 138 -2.80 -3.71 -4.27
CA CYS A 138 -3.36 -2.40 -4.63
C CYS A 138 -3.77 -2.31 -6.10
N GLU A 139 -3.10 -3.00 -7.02
CA GLU A 139 -3.56 -3.12 -8.40
C GLU A 139 -4.91 -3.87 -8.48
N CYS A 140 -5.08 -4.93 -7.69
CA CYS A 140 -6.35 -5.64 -7.60
C CYS A 140 -7.47 -4.73 -7.06
N ASP A 141 -7.17 -3.90 -6.06
CA ASP A 141 -8.11 -2.93 -5.50
C ASP A 141 -8.50 -1.86 -6.55
N ALA A 142 -7.51 -1.26 -7.22
CA ALA A 142 -7.74 -0.22 -8.21
C ALA A 142 -8.51 -0.71 -9.45
N ARG A 143 -8.28 -1.96 -9.88
CA ARG A 143 -8.96 -2.56 -11.04
C ARG A 143 -10.20 -3.36 -10.66
N GLY A 144 -10.39 -3.68 -9.38
CA GLY A 144 -11.60 -4.31 -8.85
C GLY A 144 -12.75 -3.33 -8.68
N ARG A 145 -12.96 -2.43 -9.66
CA ARG A 145 -13.99 -1.40 -9.65
C ARG A 145 -14.73 -1.41 -10.97
N LEU A 146 -16.04 -1.12 -10.92
CA LEU A 146 -16.90 -1.22 -12.09
C LEU A 146 -16.43 -0.29 -13.22
N GLY A 147 -16.08 -0.87 -14.37
CA GLY A 147 -15.59 -0.15 -15.55
C GLY A 147 -14.10 0.19 -15.54
N PHE A 148 -13.34 -0.25 -14.54
CA PHE A 148 -11.89 -0.03 -14.42
C PHE A 148 -11.08 -1.33 -14.51
N GLU A 149 -11.71 -2.46 -14.85
CA GLU A 149 -11.13 -3.81 -14.79
C GLU A 149 -9.89 -3.96 -15.69
N ASP A 150 -9.87 -3.25 -16.80
CA ASP A 150 -8.76 -3.24 -17.77
C ASP A 150 -7.94 -1.94 -17.72
N GLY A 151 -8.22 -1.06 -16.76
CA GLY A 151 -7.50 0.19 -16.57
C GLY A 151 -6.04 -0.01 -16.13
N PRO A 152 -5.13 0.91 -16.50
CA PRO A 152 -3.75 0.84 -16.03
C PRO A 152 -3.66 1.17 -14.52
N TYR A 153 -2.64 0.62 -13.87
CA TYR A 153 -2.25 1.01 -12.50
C TYR A 153 -0.82 1.58 -12.49
N PRO A 154 -0.62 2.83 -12.95
CA PRO A 154 0.71 3.43 -13.13
C PRO A 154 1.52 3.55 -11.84
N GLN A 155 0.84 3.60 -10.69
CA GLN A 155 1.44 3.62 -9.36
C GLN A 155 2.43 2.47 -9.14
N ARG A 156 2.13 1.27 -9.69
CA ARG A 156 3.02 0.11 -9.59
C ARG A 156 4.39 0.38 -10.21
N ALA A 157 4.42 0.89 -11.45
CA ALA A 157 5.67 1.21 -12.15
C ALA A 157 6.40 2.36 -11.45
N ARG A 158 5.68 3.41 -11.04
CA ARG A 158 6.24 4.55 -10.32
C ARG A 158 6.93 4.14 -9.02
N LEU A 159 6.24 3.36 -8.19
CA LEU A 159 6.75 2.95 -6.88
C LEU A 159 7.88 1.93 -6.98
N ALA A 160 7.85 1.04 -7.98
CA ALA A 160 8.96 0.14 -8.27
C ALA A 160 10.23 0.93 -8.71
N GLY A 161 10.07 1.94 -9.58
CA GLY A 161 11.16 2.81 -9.99
C GLY A 161 11.74 3.63 -8.83
N ALA A 162 10.88 4.20 -7.97
CA ALA A 162 11.33 4.90 -6.77
C ALA A 162 12.11 3.97 -5.81
N LEU A 163 11.64 2.73 -5.62
CA LEU A 163 12.37 1.75 -4.81
C LEU A 163 13.73 1.42 -5.40
N ALA A 164 13.80 1.15 -6.71
CA ALA A 164 15.06 0.83 -7.39
C ALA A 164 16.07 1.99 -7.27
N SER A 165 15.64 3.24 -7.49
CA SER A 165 16.51 4.42 -7.33
C SER A 165 16.96 4.62 -5.89
N ALA A 166 16.12 4.35 -4.89
CA ALA A 166 16.54 4.42 -3.50
C ALA A 166 17.46 3.25 -3.08
N GLN A 167 17.35 2.08 -3.73
CA GLN A 167 18.22 0.93 -3.48
C GLN A 167 19.59 1.05 -4.15
N SER A 168 19.74 1.87 -5.20
CA SER A 168 21.04 2.10 -5.85
C SER A 168 22.02 2.94 -5.01
N VAL A 169 21.54 3.55 -3.92
CA VAL A 169 22.37 4.31 -2.99
C VAL A 169 23.40 3.39 -2.32
N ALA A 170 24.67 3.75 -2.42
CA ALA A 170 25.80 3.08 -1.75
C ALA A 170 25.77 3.31 -0.22
N THR A 171 24.84 2.66 0.46
CA THR A 171 24.61 2.86 1.92
C THR A 171 25.81 2.46 2.77
N ALA A 172 26.59 1.47 2.33
CA ALA A 172 27.81 1.03 3.00
C ALA A 172 28.86 2.16 3.05
N ASP A 173 29.11 2.82 1.91
CA ASP A 173 30.08 3.91 1.82
C ASP A 173 29.64 5.11 2.66
N ILE A 174 28.35 5.46 2.60
CA ILE A 174 27.77 6.52 3.42
C ILE A 174 27.94 6.20 4.91
N ALA A 175 27.70 4.96 5.31
CA ALA A 175 27.87 4.52 6.69
C ALA A 175 29.33 4.60 7.14
N GLN A 176 30.27 4.10 6.31
CA GLN A 176 31.70 4.17 6.59
C GLN A 176 32.21 5.62 6.73
N GLN A 177 31.81 6.50 5.81
CA GLN A 177 32.16 7.92 5.87
C GLN A 177 31.58 8.59 7.12
N ALA A 178 30.33 8.30 7.47
CA ALA A 178 29.69 8.85 8.66
C ALA A 178 30.39 8.37 9.94
N MET A 179 30.76 7.08 10.01
CA MET A 179 31.52 6.52 11.13
C MET A 179 32.92 7.15 11.24
N GLY A 180 33.60 7.40 10.12
CA GLY A 180 34.88 8.12 10.08
C GLY A 180 34.80 9.55 10.62
N LEU A 181 33.62 10.17 10.55
CA LEU A 181 33.31 11.47 11.16
C LEU A 181 32.85 11.37 12.63
N GLY A 182 32.94 10.19 13.25
CA GLY A 182 32.49 9.95 14.63
C GLY A 182 30.96 9.91 14.79
N LEU A 183 30.20 9.78 13.70
CA LEU A 183 28.74 9.64 13.75
C LEU A 183 28.37 8.17 13.94
N SER A 184 27.26 7.92 14.65
CA SER A 184 26.77 6.56 14.89
C SER A 184 25.24 6.52 14.96
N GLY A 185 24.70 5.31 14.79
CA GLY A 185 23.28 5.01 14.96
C GLY A 185 22.37 5.95 14.13
N PRO A 186 21.47 6.71 14.77
CA PRO A 186 20.49 7.55 14.07
C PRO A 186 21.08 8.49 13.04
N LYS A 187 22.25 9.10 13.32
CA LYS A 187 22.88 10.07 12.41
C LYS A 187 23.37 9.43 11.09
N VAL A 188 23.72 8.14 11.13
CA VAL A 188 24.04 7.37 9.91
C VAL A 188 22.75 7.13 9.11
N GLY A 189 21.68 6.75 9.80
CA GLY A 189 20.36 6.55 9.20
C GLY A 189 19.82 7.80 8.50
N GLU A 190 19.96 8.97 9.13
CA GLU A 190 19.58 10.27 8.55
C GLU A 190 20.33 10.57 7.24
N ARG A 191 21.63 10.28 7.19
CA ARG A 191 22.43 10.47 5.97
C ARG A 191 22.02 9.52 4.85
N ILE A 192 21.78 8.24 5.18
CA ILE A 192 21.26 7.26 4.21
C ILE A 192 19.88 7.69 3.70
N HIS A 193 19.00 8.15 4.59
CA HIS A 193 17.68 8.65 4.24
C HIS A 193 17.77 9.85 3.29
N ALA A 194 18.60 10.84 3.61
CA ALA A 194 18.83 12.01 2.75
C ALA A 194 19.38 11.62 1.36
N ALA A 195 20.31 10.67 1.30
CA ALA A 195 20.85 10.17 0.04
C ALA A 195 19.79 9.46 -0.82
N ARG A 196 18.91 8.66 -0.20
CA ARG A 196 17.76 8.04 -0.88
C ARG A 196 16.79 9.08 -1.44
N ILE A 197 16.50 10.12 -0.67
CA ILE A 197 15.65 11.24 -1.14
C ILE A 197 16.28 11.89 -2.37
N ALA A 198 17.58 12.18 -2.35
CA ALA A 198 18.28 12.78 -3.48
C ALA A 198 18.23 11.87 -4.72
N ALA A 199 18.48 10.57 -4.56
CA ALA A 199 18.43 9.60 -5.66
C ALA A 199 17.02 9.47 -6.28
N VAL A 200 15.98 9.42 -5.44
CA VAL A 200 14.59 9.40 -5.92
C VAL A 200 14.22 10.74 -6.56
N GLY A 201 14.70 11.86 -6.04
CA GLY A 201 14.49 13.20 -6.61
C GLY A 201 15.04 13.30 -8.02
N ALA A 202 16.31 12.92 -8.22
CA ALA A 202 16.95 12.90 -9.53
C ALA A 202 16.20 11.99 -10.54
N TRP A 203 15.70 10.83 -10.07
CA TRP A 203 14.91 9.93 -10.89
C TRP A 203 13.53 10.50 -11.29
N LEU A 204 12.89 11.28 -10.40
CA LEU A 204 11.65 11.98 -10.73
C LEU A 204 11.89 13.07 -11.78
N GLU A 205 12.97 13.83 -11.65
CA GLU A 205 13.36 14.91 -12.58
C GLU A 205 13.75 14.40 -13.97
N ALA A 206 14.38 13.22 -14.05
CA ALA A 206 14.79 12.59 -15.31
C ALA A 206 13.62 12.10 -16.19
N GLY A 207 12.36 12.38 -15.82
CA GLY A 207 11.19 11.91 -16.54
C GLY A 207 10.85 10.48 -16.16
N SER A 208 10.39 10.30 -14.92
CA SER A 208 9.67 9.08 -14.55
C SER A 208 8.51 8.84 -15.54
N PRO A 209 8.17 7.59 -15.90
CA PRO A 209 6.99 7.33 -16.72
C PRO A 209 5.78 7.97 -16.02
N ALA A 210 5.28 9.05 -16.60
CA ALA A 210 4.24 9.86 -16.00
C ALA A 210 3.02 8.97 -15.78
N SER A 211 2.43 9.08 -14.59
CA SER A 211 1.03 8.76 -14.36
C SER A 211 0.22 9.57 -15.37
N GLY A 212 -0.21 8.91 -16.44
CA GLY A 212 -1.16 9.47 -17.40
C GLY A 212 -2.49 9.78 -16.70
N PRO A 213 -3.31 10.68 -17.29
CA PRO A 213 -4.59 11.08 -16.73
C PRO A 213 -5.54 9.91 -16.52
#